data_AF-A0A1G8G1I0-F1
#
_entry.id   AF-A0A1G8G1I0-F1
#
_cell.length_a   1.000
_cell.length_b   1.000
_cell.length_c   1.000
_cell.angle_alpha   90.00
_cell.angle_beta   90.00
_cell.angle_gamma   90.00
#
_symmetry.space_group_name_H-M   'P 1'
#
loop_
_entity.id
_entity.type
_entity.pdbx_description
1 polymer ?
#
loop_
_entity_poly.entity_id
_entity_poly.type
_entity_poly.pdbx_seq_one_letter_code
_entity_poly.pdbx_strand_id
1 'polypeptide(L)'
;MDLVWPATAWALWVATLAAAFKLSSRGRAVRAPELPAPPPVAELLRGMRAQEVFHAALFDLAERGWVTIEGDRLSLVDLPEEPRSQGTEELPAYERWVLARVTALLSGAPHAPVTALMPEGADLERGFLPLVRESAIDLGLARRRWPTLIVPVLLAAALAVPWYATVSAAGLSWPGMIATMVSLVAGPGLLLAGRGFVPTARGRQVAGSGPAPADPRHEWIYTGSGWPGVEIEPAATPGPGRREVAGHVVKRWVEGTPAEPYQGVKEDAGASPGYYIALHDGRSPAATAFSVEPGLYRDVLPGDSVRLLVRPRSGAVVRVLAHERHW
;
A
#
# COMPACT_ATOMS: atom_id res chain seq x y z
N MET A 1 -41.62 25.32 30.66
CA MET A 1 -40.48 24.55 30.13
C MET A 1 -39.26 25.46 30.15
N ASP A 2 -38.22 25.09 30.90
CA ASP A 2 -36.98 25.86 31.00
C ASP A 2 -36.20 25.85 29.68
N LEU A 3 -36.21 26.97 28.97
CA LEU A 3 -35.43 27.19 27.74
C LEU A 3 -33.90 27.22 27.95
N VAL A 4 -33.46 27.17 29.21
CA VAL A 4 -32.05 27.21 29.60
C VAL A 4 -31.29 25.98 29.08
N TRP A 5 -31.95 24.81 29.07
CA TRP A 5 -31.30 23.55 28.70
C TRP A 5 -31.06 23.37 27.19
N PRO A 6 -32.02 23.69 26.30
CA PRO A 6 -31.76 23.75 24.86
C PRO A 6 -30.69 24.78 24.49
N ALA A 7 -30.74 25.97 25.12
CA ALA A 7 -29.79 27.04 24.83
C ALA A 7 -28.34 26.66 25.21
N THR A 8 -28.15 26.00 26.35
CA THR A 8 -26.83 25.52 26.79
C THR A 8 -26.30 24.38 25.91
N ALA A 9 -27.16 23.45 25.46
CA ALA A 9 -26.77 22.40 24.52
C ALA A 9 -26.31 22.97 23.17
N TRP A 10 -27.06 23.93 22.60
CA TRP A 10 -26.68 24.60 21.36
C TRP A 10 -25.39 25.43 21.50
N ALA A 11 -25.21 26.15 22.62
CA ALA A 11 -23.97 26.89 22.88
C ALA A 11 -22.75 25.97 22.99
N LEU A 12 -22.89 24.82 23.67
CA LEU A 12 -21.83 23.82 23.79
C LEU A 12 -21.49 23.18 22.44
N TRP A 13 -22.49 22.96 21.60
CA TRP A 13 -22.30 22.46 20.24
C TRP A 13 -21.51 23.43 19.36
N VAL A 14 -21.88 24.72 19.35
CA VAL A 14 -21.15 25.74 18.59
C VAL A 14 -19.72 25.89 19.12
N ALA A 15 -19.52 25.86 20.44
CA ALA A 15 -18.20 25.96 21.05
C ALA A 15 -17.29 24.78 20.69
N THR A 16 -17.82 23.56 20.70
CA THR A 16 -17.07 22.34 20.33
C THR A 16 -16.69 22.32 18.84
N LEU A 17 -17.60 22.73 17.95
CA LEU A 17 -17.30 22.92 16.51
C LEU A 17 -16.23 23.99 16.27
N ALA A 18 -16.39 25.17 16.89
CA ALA A 18 -15.44 26.26 16.76
C ALA A 18 -14.03 25.85 17.25
N ALA A 19 -13.96 25.11 18.37
CA ALA A 19 -12.71 24.56 18.87
C ALA A 19 -12.09 23.53 17.90
N ALA A 20 -12.89 22.63 17.33
CA ALA A 20 -12.43 21.64 16.35
C ALA A 20 -11.85 22.31 15.09
N PHE A 21 -12.54 23.30 14.53
CA PHE A 21 -12.04 24.06 13.37
C PHE A 21 -10.76 24.83 13.66
N LYS A 22 -10.70 25.51 14.81
CA LYS A 22 -9.51 26.29 15.23
C LYS A 22 -8.29 25.40 15.48
N LEU A 23 -8.49 24.19 16.00
CA LEU A 23 -7.42 23.21 16.18
C LEU A 23 -6.97 22.60 14.85
N SER A 24 -7.90 22.38 13.91
CA SER A 24 -7.59 21.85 12.58
C SER A 24 -6.78 22.82 11.72
N SER A 25 -6.92 24.14 11.90
CA SER A 25 -6.22 25.16 11.09
C SER A 25 -4.79 25.46 11.57
N ARG A 26 -4.39 24.98 12.75
CA ARG A 26 -3.04 25.18 13.32
C ARG A 26 -1.96 24.25 12.75
N GLY A 27 -2.26 23.48 11.70
CA GLY A 27 -1.30 22.61 11.05
C GLY A 27 -0.13 23.40 10.47
N ARG A 28 1.03 23.34 11.14
CA ARG A 28 2.27 23.98 10.70
C ARG A 28 2.72 23.34 9.39
N ALA A 29 2.92 24.13 8.34
CA ALA A 29 3.56 23.67 7.12
C ALA A 29 5.03 23.39 7.45
N VAL A 30 5.36 22.14 7.75
CA VAL A 30 6.75 21.71 7.87
C VAL A 30 7.33 21.76 6.47
N ARG A 31 8.40 22.54 6.30
CA ARG A 31 9.15 22.59 5.04
C ARG A 31 9.92 21.30 4.94
N ALA A 32 9.39 20.38 4.14
CA ALA A 32 9.93 19.04 4.02
C ALA A 32 11.24 19.04 3.23
N PRO A 33 12.23 18.23 3.61
CA PRO A 33 13.48 18.09 2.85
C PRO A 33 13.21 17.56 1.43
N GLU A 34 13.92 18.07 0.43
CA GLU A 34 13.81 17.65 -0.98
C GLU A 34 14.53 16.31 -1.26
N LEU A 35 14.41 15.35 -0.35
CA LEU A 35 14.97 14.01 -0.53
C LEU A 35 14.05 13.13 -1.40
N PRO A 36 14.59 12.24 -2.26
CA PRO A 36 13.77 11.24 -2.95
C PRO A 36 13.01 10.39 -1.92
N ALA A 37 11.77 10.03 -2.24
CA ALA A 37 10.96 9.21 -1.34
C ALA A 37 11.53 7.78 -1.31
N PRO A 38 11.77 7.19 -0.12
CA PRO A 38 12.14 5.78 -0.03
C PRO A 38 11.09 4.90 -0.70
N PRO A 39 11.49 3.79 -1.37
CA PRO A 39 10.57 2.89 -2.05
C PRO A 39 9.36 2.44 -1.20
N PRO A 40 9.52 2.05 0.09
CA PRO A 40 8.39 1.63 0.92
C PRO A 40 7.37 2.76 1.15
N VAL A 41 7.86 3.98 1.31
CA VAL A 41 7.01 5.16 1.51
C VAL A 41 6.26 5.49 0.21
N ALA A 42 6.92 5.36 -0.94
CA ALA A 42 6.28 5.55 -2.24
C ALA A 42 5.18 4.51 -2.49
N GLU A 43 5.43 3.24 -2.22
CA GLU A 43 4.42 2.17 -2.35
C GLU A 43 3.25 2.38 -1.39
N LEU A 44 3.51 2.76 -0.14
CA LEU A 44 2.44 3.11 0.80
C LEU A 44 1.55 4.24 0.25
N LEU A 45 2.16 5.27 -0.34
CA LEU A 45 1.44 6.42 -0.88
C LEU A 45 0.63 6.08 -2.12
N ARG A 46 1.07 5.10 -2.93
CA ARG A 46 0.32 4.53 -4.05
C ARG A 46 -0.89 3.69 -3.61
N GLY A 47 -1.00 3.39 -2.31
CA GLY A 47 -2.05 2.56 -1.76
C GLY A 47 -1.77 1.06 -1.91
N MET A 48 -0.49 0.70 -2.00
CA MET A 48 -0.05 -0.70 -2.00
C MET A 48 -0.34 -1.36 -0.63
N ARG A 49 -0.52 -2.67 -0.63
CA ARG A 49 -0.82 -3.47 0.56
C ARG A 49 0.37 -3.52 1.51
N ALA A 50 0.08 -3.87 2.76
CA ALA A 50 1.08 -3.95 3.81
C ALA A 50 2.27 -4.87 3.45
N GLN A 51 1.99 -5.99 2.78
CA GLN A 51 2.97 -6.96 2.30
C GLN A 51 3.88 -6.38 1.22
N GLU A 52 3.33 -5.58 0.31
CA GLU A 52 4.06 -4.96 -0.80
C GLU A 52 5.00 -3.88 -0.28
N VAL A 53 4.50 -3.06 0.66
CA VAL A 53 5.31 -2.06 1.36
C VAL A 53 6.44 -2.74 2.15
N PHE A 54 6.18 -3.90 2.75
CA PHE A 54 7.19 -4.67 3.48
C PHE A 54 8.26 -5.23 2.54
N HIS A 55 7.89 -5.77 1.38
CA HIS A 55 8.84 -6.22 0.37
C HIS A 55 9.70 -5.08 -0.18
N ALA A 56 9.09 -3.93 -0.48
CA ALA A 56 9.85 -2.74 -0.88
C ALA A 56 10.91 -2.36 0.17
N ALA A 57 10.61 -2.55 1.47
CA ALA A 57 11.57 -2.28 2.54
C ALA A 57 12.69 -3.33 2.61
N LEU A 58 12.38 -4.60 2.34
CA LEU A 58 13.40 -5.65 2.24
C LEU A 58 14.37 -5.41 1.09
N PHE A 59 13.86 -4.98 -0.07
CA PHE A 59 14.70 -4.68 -1.22
C PHE A 59 15.55 -3.43 -1.00
N ASP A 60 14.99 -2.37 -0.42
CA ASP A 60 15.75 -1.17 -0.03
C ASP A 60 16.87 -1.53 0.97
N LEU A 61 16.61 -2.44 1.93
CA LEU A 61 17.63 -3.00 2.81
C LEU A 61 18.68 -3.83 2.05
N ALA A 62 18.29 -4.55 1.01
CA ALA A 62 19.19 -5.36 0.18
C ALA A 62 20.12 -4.48 -0.66
N GLU A 63 19.58 -3.43 -1.29
CA GLU A 63 20.35 -2.43 -2.04
C GLU A 63 21.39 -1.74 -1.15
N ARG A 64 21.04 -1.49 0.11
CA ARG A 64 21.95 -0.92 1.12
C ARG A 64 22.90 -1.95 1.76
N GLY A 65 22.83 -3.22 1.33
CA GLY A 65 23.74 -4.27 1.75
C GLY A 65 23.54 -4.77 3.19
N TRP A 66 22.34 -4.61 3.76
CA TRP A 66 21.97 -5.16 5.07
C TRP A 66 21.46 -6.60 4.98
N VAL A 67 20.86 -6.96 3.85
CA VAL A 67 20.40 -8.31 3.54
C VAL A 67 20.87 -8.67 2.13
N THR A 68 20.94 -9.96 1.82
CA THR A 68 21.24 -10.44 0.46
C THR A 68 20.04 -11.24 -0.04
N ILE A 69 19.60 -10.95 -1.26
CA ILE A 69 18.49 -11.65 -1.92
C ILE A 69 19.04 -12.26 -3.21
N GLU A 70 19.08 -13.59 -3.25
CA GLU A 70 19.50 -14.37 -4.41
C GLU A 70 18.32 -15.24 -4.88
N GLY A 71 17.76 -14.91 -6.04
CA GLY A 71 16.55 -15.57 -6.55
C GLY A 71 15.37 -15.36 -5.60
N ASP A 72 14.88 -16.44 -4.99
CA ASP A 72 13.79 -16.42 -4.00
C ASP A 72 14.29 -16.48 -2.55
N ARG A 73 15.60 -16.56 -2.32
CA ARG A 73 16.20 -16.75 -0.98
C ARG A 73 16.75 -15.44 -0.43
N LEU A 74 16.51 -15.23 0.85
CA LEU A 74 17.07 -14.12 1.61
C LEU A 74 18.00 -14.65 2.70
N SER A 75 19.17 -14.05 2.81
CA SER A 75 20.12 -14.22 3.90
C SER A 75 20.45 -12.87 4.57
N LEU A 76 20.82 -12.91 5.84
CA LEU A 76 21.35 -11.73 6.52
C LEU A 76 22.85 -11.62 6.22
N VAL A 77 23.33 -10.39 6.02
CA VAL A 77 24.76 -10.15 5.92
C VAL A 77 25.33 -10.14 7.33
N ASP A 78 26.31 -11.02 7.61
CA ASP A 78 27.09 -10.95 8.84
C ASP A 78 27.84 -9.60 8.85
N LEU A 79 27.33 -8.66 9.63
CA LEU A 79 27.95 -7.35 9.78
C LEU A 79 29.28 -7.53 10.52
N PRO A 80 30.43 -7.10 9.95
CA PRO A 80 31.67 -7.04 10.72
C PRO A 80 31.51 -6.06 11.90
N GLU A 81 32.16 -6.35 13.03
CA GLU A 81 32.10 -5.61 14.31
C GLU A 81 32.52 -4.12 14.22
N GLU A 82 33.05 -3.68 13.09
CA GLU A 82 33.40 -2.27 12.88
C GLU A 82 32.26 -1.52 12.16
N PRO A 83 31.78 -0.39 12.72
CA PRO A 83 30.76 0.43 12.07
C PRO A 83 31.31 0.94 10.74
N ARG A 84 30.75 0.45 9.63
CA ARG A 84 31.15 0.81 8.27
C ARG A 84 31.19 2.33 8.15
N SER A 85 32.40 2.82 7.93
CA SER A 85 32.76 4.23 7.76
C SER A 85 32.37 4.72 6.36
N GLN A 86 31.08 4.64 6.02
CA GLN A 86 30.46 5.30 4.87
C GLN A 86 29.08 5.79 5.29
N GLY A 87 29.05 6.94 5.99
CA GLY A 87 27.83 7.64 6.35
C GLY A 87 26.96 6.87 7.34
N THR A 88 27.01 7.26 8.60
CA THR A 88 26.11 6.81 9.67
C THR A 88 24.67 7.24 9.37
N GLU A 89 24.05 6.70 8.33
CA GLU A 89 22.63 6.89 8.09
C GLU A 89 21.90 5.93 9.03
N GLU A 90 21.44 6.48 10.14
CA GLU A 90 20.68 5.76 11.15
C GLU A 90 19.46 5.13 10.48
N LEU A 91 19.38 3.79 10.50
CA LEU A 91 18.30 3.06 9.86
C LEU A 91 16.93 3.58 10.33
N PRO A 92 16.04 3.98 9.41
CA PRO A 92 14.66 4.35 9.72
C PRO A 92 13.98 3.30 10.60
N ALA A 93 13.05 3.74 11.45
CA ALA A 93 12.40 2.85 12.42
C ALA A 93 11.68 1.67 11.78
N TYR A 94 11.08 1.86 10.59
CA TYR A 94 10.43 0.77 9.85
C TYR A 94 11.46 -0.25 9.32
N GLU A 95 12.66 0.16 8.90
CA GLU A 95 13.71 -0.75 8.42
C GLU A 95 14.29 -1.58 9.57
N ARG A 96 14.50 -0.96 10.74
CA ARG A 96 14.89 -1.68 11.97
C ARG A 96 13.85 -2.72 12.38
N TRP A 97 12.57 -2.37 12.25
CA TRP A 97 11.48 -3.31 12.51
C TRP A 97 11.51 -4.51 11.55
N VAL A 98 11.74 -4.25 10.26
CA VAL A 98 11.86 -5.29 9.21
C VAL A 98 13.03 -6.22 9.53
N LEU A 99 14.23 -5.67 9.77
CA LEU A 99 15.42 -6.47 10.12
C LEU A 99 15.17 -7.34 11.35
N ALA A 100 14.65 -6.77 12.44
CA ALA A 100 14.37 -7.52 13.66
C ALA A 100 13.41 -8.69 13.40
N ARG A 101 12.40 -8.47 12.55
CA ARG A 101 11.42 -9.50 12.21
C ARG A 101 12.02 -10.59 11.32
N VAL A 102 12.81 -10.23 10.30
CA VAL A 102 13.51 -11.19 9.44
C VAL A 102 14.49 -12.03 10.25
N THR A 103 15.28 -11.41 11.15
CA THR A 103 16.20 -12.14 12.05
C THR A 103 15.45 -13.14 12.92
N ALA A 104 14.31 -12.74 13.49
CA ALA A 104 13.49 -13.63 14.29
C ALA A 104 12.93 -14.81 13.47
N LEU A 105 12.47 -14.55 12.25
CA LEU A 105 11.88 -15.57 11.37
C LEU A 105 12.93 -16.52 10.77
N LEU A 106 14.15 -16.05 10.53
CA LEU A 106 15.26 -16.91 10.13
C LEU A 106 15.66 -17.88 11.24
N SER A 107 15.49 -17.51 12.51
CA SER A 107 15.78 -18.38 13.66
C SER A 107 17.19 -19.01 13.66
N GLY A 108 18.16 -18.30 13.09
CA GLY A 108 19.54 -18.77 12.93
C GLY A 108 19.81 -19.61 11.67
N ALA A 109 18.82 -19.80 10.80
CA ALA A 109 19.02 -20.37 9.47
C ALA A 109 19.84 -19.40 8.59
N PRO A 110 20.77 -19.92 7.75
CA PRO A 110 21.61 -19.08 6.90
C PRO A 110 20.82 -18.37 5.80
N HIS A 111 19.73 -18.98 5.33
CA HIS A 111 18.84 -18.40 4.34
C HIS A 111 17.41 -18.96 4.48
N ALA A 112 16.41 -18.20 4.03
CA ALA A 112 15.03 -18.70 3.89
C ALA A 112 14.37 -18.10 2.63
N PRO A 113 13.38 -18.79 2.04
CA PRO A 113 12.61 -18.19 0.96
C PRO A 113 11.89 -16.93 1.45
N VAL A 114 11.90 -15.87 0.63
CA VAL A 114 11.34 -14.54 0.97
C VAL A 114 9.86 -14.65 1.38
N THR A 115 9.12 -15.59 0.80
CA THR A 115 7.72 -15.86 1.14
C THR A 115 7.53 -16.40 2.55
N ALA A 116 8.48 -17.20 3.06
CA ALA A 116 8.45 -17.71 4.43
C ALA A 116 8.82 -16.64 5.48
N LEU A 117 9.45 -15.54 5.04
CA LEU A 117 9.81 -14.41 5.90
C LEU A 117 8.73 -13.33 5.96
N MET A 118 7.58 -13.55 5.33
CA MET A 118 6.45 -12.63 5.36
C MET A 118 5.75 -12.68 6.73
N PRO A 119 5.68 -11.56 7.46
CA PRO A 119 4.91 -11.49 8.69
C PRO A 119 3.40 -11.59 8.43
N GLU A 120 2.63 -11.99 9.43
CA GLU A 120 1.18 -12.00 9.33
C GLU A 120 0.62 -10.59 9.03
N GLY A 121 -0.47 -10.51 8.27
CA GLY A 121 -1.07 -9.22 7.88
C GLY A 121 -1.42 -8.31 9.06
N ALA A 122 -1.86 -8.89 10.18
CA ALA A 122 -2.16 -8.14 11.40
C ALA A 122 -0.92 -7.48 12.02
N ASP A 123 0.23 -8.14 11.95
CA ASP A 123 1.50 -7.61 12.45
C ASP A 123 2.03 -6.48 11.56
N LEU A 124 1.83 -6.60 10.24
CA LEU A 124 2.18 -5.54 9.30
C LEU A 124 1.32 -4.29 9.52
N GLU A 125 0.01 -4.46 9.70
CA GLU A 125 -0.93 -3.35 9.91
C GLU A 125 -0.73 -2.63 11.26
N ARG A 126 -0.42 -3.38 12.33
CA ARG A 126 -0.26 -2.81 13.68
C ARG A 126 1.16 -2.36 14.00
N GLY A 127 2.17 -3.03 13.46
CA GLY A 127 3.57 -2.79 13.78
C GLY A 127 4.30 -1.99 12.72
N PHE A 128 4.26 -2.45 11.47
CA PHE A 128 5.10 -1.93 10.40
C PHE A 128 4.52 -0.68 9.72
N LEU A 129 3.27 -0.72 9.24
CA LEU A 129 2.67 0.38 8.50
C LEU A 129 2.58 1.70 9.26
N PRO A 130 2.34 1.73 10.59
CA PRO A 130 2.40 2.96 11.35
C PRO A 130 3.77 3.66 11.27
N LEU A 131 4.86 2.90 11.24
CA LEU A 131 6.23 3.43 11.14
C LEU A 131 6.52 4.00 9.75
N VAL A 132 6.04 3.32 8.68
CA VAL A 132 6.16 3.84 7.31
C VAL A 132 5.31 5.10 7.12
N ARG A 133 4.11 5.14 7.71
CA ARG A 133 3.25 6.34 7.72
C ARG A 133 3.91 7.52 8.44
N GLU A 134 4.58 7.26 9.56
CA GLU A 134 5.32 8.29 10.30
C GLU A 134 6.47 8.84 9.47
N SER A 135 7.28 7.97 8.86
CA SER A 135 8.34 8.40 7.93
C SER A 135 7.79 9.22 6.74
N ALA A 136 6.65 8.83 6.17
CA ALA A 136 6.00 9.62 5.12
C ALA A 136 5.54 11.00 5.59
N ILE A 137 5.16 11.15 6.86
CA ILE A 137 4.82 12.44 7.48
C ILE A 137 6.07 13.28 7.72
N ASP A 138 7.14 12.66 8.21
CA ASP A 138 8.43 13.33 8.49
C ASP A 138 9.08 13.85 7.20
N LEU A 139 8.95 13.09 6.11
CA LEU A 139 9.34 13.50 4.76
C LEU A 139 8.36 14.49 4.11
N GLY A 140 7.29 14.89 4.81
CA GLY A 140 6.24 15.80 4.33
C GLY A 140 5.50 15.34 3.09
N LEU A 141 5.59 14.05 2.76
CA LEU A 141 4.82 13.43 1.68
C LEU A 141 3.37 13.20 2.11
N ALA A 142 3.12 13.14 3.40
CA ALA A 142 1.78 13.05 3.92
C ALA A 142 1.58 13.90 5.16
N ARG A 143 0.32 14.04 5.53
CA ARG A 143 -0.09 14.67 6.78
C ARG A 143 -1.11 13.80 7.49
N ARG A 144 -1.10 13.88 8.81
CA ARG A 144 -2.21 13.37 9.62
C ARG A 144 -3.47 14.14 9.22
N ARG A 145 -4.57 13.43 8.96
CA ARG A 145 -5.87 14.04 8.63
C ARG A 145 -6.32 14.98 9.75
N TRP A 146 -5.98 14.62 10.98
CA TRP A 146 -6.18 15.44 12.17
C TRP A 146 -4.86 15.67 12.88
N PRO A 147 -4.50 16.92 13.21
CA PRO A 147 -3.26 17.22 13.91
C PRO A 147 -3.21 16.64 15.32
N THR A 148 -4.38 16.41 15.94
CA THR A 148 -4.51 15.78 17.26
C THR A 148 -5.75 14.88 17.31
N LEU A 149 -5.73 13.85 18.16
CA LEU A 149 -6.90 13.01 18.47
C LEU A 149 -8.05 13.80 19.12
N ILE A 150 -7.77 15.00 19.63
CA ILE A 150 -8.75 15.90 20.22
C ILE A 150 -9.79 16.32 19.17
N VAL A 151 -9.40 16.53 17.91
CA VAL A 151 -10.34 17.00 16.87
C VAL A 151 -11.43 15.96 16.55
N PRO A 152 -11.13 14.69 16.25
CA PRO A 152 -12.18 13.69 16.03
C PRO A 152 -12.99 13.40 17.29
N VAL A 153 -12.39 13.51 18.49
CA VAL A 153 -13.14 13.39 19.76
C VAL A 153 -14.12 14.57 19.94
N LEU A 154 -13.69 15.80 19.66
CA LEU A 154 -14.58 16.97 19.71
C LEU A 154 -15.70 16.89 18.67
N LEU A 155 -15.42 16.37 17.47
CA LEU A 155 -16.45 16.14 16.45
C LEU A 155 -17.45 15.05 16.87
N ALA A 156 -16.96 13.97 17.49
CA ALA A 156 -17.84 12.93 18.05
C ALA A 156 -18.70 13.48 19.19
N ALA A 157 -18.12 14.31 20.08
CA ALA A 157 -18.88 15.01 21.12
C ALA A 157 -19.91 15.99 20.54
N ALA A 158 -19.54 16.72 19.48
CA ALA A 158 -20.45 17.62 18.76
C ALA A 158 -21.59 16.87 18.04
N LEU A 159 -21.47 15.57 17.77
CA LEU A 159 -22.58 14.75 17.29
C LEU A 159 -23.48 14.26 18.43
N ALA A 160 -22.91 13.95 19.59
CA ALA A 160 -23.65 13.46 20.75
C ALA A 160 -24.56 14.52 21.40
N VAL A 161 -24.16 15.80 21.39
CA VAL A 161 -24.92 16.88 22.05
C VAL A 161 -26.27 17.17 21.37
N PRO A 162 -26.37 17.35 20.03
CA PRO A 162 -27.65 17.49 19.34
C PRO A 162 -28.50 16.25 19.48
N TRP A 163 -27.90 15.06 19.41
CA TRP A 163 -28.61 13.79 19.63
C TRP A 163 -29.30 13.76 21.00
N TYR A 164 -28.54 14.03 22.07
CA TYR A 164 -29.08 14.06 23.43
C TYR A 164 -30.20 15.10 23.59
N ALA A 165 -30.03 16.30 23.04
CA ALA A 165 -31.06 17.34 23.07
C ALA A 165 -32.33 16.94 22.31
N THR A 166 -32.20 16.25 21.18
CA THR A 166 -33.33 15.82 20.35
C THR A 166 -34.09 14.67 21.02
N VAL A 167 -33.38 13.68 21.58
CA VAL A 167 -33.99 12.54 22.29
C VAL A 167 -34.63 12.97 23.61
N SER A 168 -33.99 13.87 24.38
CA SER A 168 -34.53 14.35 25.65
C SER A 168 -35.77 15.23 25.47
N ALA A 169 -35.89 15.98 24.37
CA ALA A 169 -37.07 16.80 24.09
C ALA A 169 -38.21 16.05 23.37
N ALA A 170 -37.89 15.08 22.50
CA ALA A 170 -38.88 14.42 21.62
C ALA A 170 -39.17 12.95 21.99
N GLY A 171 -38.50 12.38 23.00
CA GLY A 171 -38.60 10.96 23.36
C GLY A 171 -38.11 10.01 22.25
N LEU A 172 -38.43 8.72 22.36
CA LEU A 172 -38.21 7.69 21.31
C LEU A 172 -39.21 7.80 20.14
N SER A 173 -39.49 9.02 19.68
CA SER A 173 -40.25 9.24 18.46
C SER A 173 -39.40 8.92 17.22
N TRP A 174 -40.03 8.74 16.05
CA TRP A 174 -39.35 8.50 14.76
C TRP A 174 -38.19 9.48 14.48
N PRO A 175 -38.31 10.79 14.76
CA PRO A 175 -37.18 11.74 14.66
C PRO A 175 -36.03 11.42 15.63
N GLY A 176 -36.33 11.00 16.86
CA GLY A 176 -35.34 10.58 17.85
C GLY A 176 -34.57 9.32 17.43
N MET A 177 -35.25 8.36 16.79
CA MET A 177 -34.60 7.16 16.22
C MET A 177 -33.66 7.50 15.05
N ILE A 178 -34.06 8.40 14.13
CA ILE A 178 -33.20 8.85 13.03
C ILE A 178 -31.96 9.57 13.57
N ALA A 179 -32.14 10.48 14.52
CA ALA A 179 -31.01 11.20 15.15
C ALA A 179 -30.03 10.23 15.84
N THR A 180 -30.55 9.16 16.45
CA THR A 180 -29.73 8.10 17.06
C THR A 180 -28.93 7.35 16.01
N MET A 181 -29.58 6.87 14.94
CA MET A 181 -28.91 6.14 13.85
C MET A 181 -27.82 6.98 13.18
N VAL A 182 -28.08 8.24 12.87
CA VAL A 182 -27.10 9.13 12.23
C VAL A 182 -25.88 9.36 13.15
N SER A 183 -26.09 9.53 14.45
CA SER A 183 -25.00 9.77 15.41
C SER A 183 -24.17 8.51 15.69
N LEU A 184 -24.82 7.34 15.74
CA LEU A 184 -24.17 6.05 15.94
C LEU A 184 -23.39 5.57 14.69
N VAL A 185 -23.76 6.02 13.50
CA VAL A 185 -23.00 5.74 12.26
C VAL A 185 -21.90 6.79 12.04
N ALA A 186 -22.20 8.07 12.25
CA ALA A 186 -21.26 9.16 12.00
C ALA A 186 -20.14 9.24 13.07
N GLY A 187 -20.44 8.96 14.35
CA GLY A 187 -19.46 9.05 15.44
C GLY A 187 -18.30 8.06 15.31
N PRO A 188 -18.57 6.74 15.23
CA PRO A 188 -17.55 5.73 14.96
C PRO A 188 -16.89 5.95 13.61
N GLY A 189 -17.64 6.34 12.58
CA GLY A 189 -17.08 6.68 11.27
C GLY A 189 -16.04 7.79 11.34
N LEU A 190 -16.29 8.85 12.11
CA LEU A 190 -15.35 9.96 12.34
C LEU A 190 -14.15 9.58 13.20
N LEU A 191 -14.31 8.69 14.18
CA LEU A 191 -13.21 8.21 15.03
C LEU A 191 -12.32 7.21 14.29
N LEU A 192 -12.90 6.29 13.52
CA LEU A 192 -12.18 5.33 12.68
C LEU A 192 -11.52 6.01 11.48
N ALA A 193 -12.22 6.93 10.80
CA ALA A 193 -11.61 7.81 9.79
C ALA A 193 -10.68 8.87 10.40
N GLY A 194 -10.70 9.01 11.72
CA GLY A 194 -9.88 9.92 12.53
C GLY A 194 -8.40 9.54 12.58
N ARG A 195 -8.07 8.29 12.26
CA ARG A 195 -6.69 7.85 11.97
C ARG A 195 -6.29 8.02 10.51
N GLY A 196 -7.04 8.83 9.76
CA GLY A 196 -6.77 9.07 8.35
C GLY A 196 -5.41 9.70 8.12
N PHE A 197 -4.71 9.18 7.11
CA PHE A 197 -3.50 9.71 6.55
C PHE A 197 -3.85 10.32 5.18
N VAL A 198 -3.40 11.53 4.89
CA VAL A 198 -3.73 12.21 3.62
C VAL A 198 -2.45 12.62 2.92
N PRO A 199 -2.25 12.21 1.65
CA PRO A 199 -1.07 12.62 0.90
C PRO A 199 -1.07 14.14 0.67
N THR A 200 0.09 14.77 0.78
CA THR A 200 0.29 16.18 0.41
C THR A 200 0.31 16.33 -1.12
N ALA A 201 0.46 17.55 -1.65
CA ALA A 201 0.62 17.73 -3.10
C ALA A 201 1.82 16.95 -3.65
N ARG A 202 2.95 16.98 -2.92
CA ARG A 202 4.15 16.18 -3.24
C ARG A 202 3.91 14.69 -3.03
N GLY A 203 3.23 14.31 -1.94
CA GLY A 203 2.81 12.92 -1.73
C GLY A 203 1.97 12.38 -2.88
N ARG A 204 1.06 13.19 -3.44
CA ARG A 204 0.27 12.82 -4.62
C ARG A 204 1.08 12.73 -5.89
N GLN A 205 2.18 13.47 -6.01
CA GLN A 205 3.11 13.32 -7.14
C GLN A 205 3.90 12.02 -7.03
N VAL A 206 4.33 11.66 -5.81
CA VAL A 206 5.02 10.39 -5.52
C VAL A 206 4.05 9.19 -5.64
N ALA A 207 2.82 9.35 -5.16
CA ALA A 207 1.72 8.38 -5.28
C ALA A 207 1.19 8.29 -6.71
N GLY A 208 1.37 9.34 -7.50
CA GLY A 208 1.06 9.33 -8.91
C GLY A 208 1.86 8.25 -9.61
N SER A 209 1.45 7.88 -10.81
CA SER A 209 2.21 7.02 -11.71
C SER A 209 3.50 7.73 -12.14
N GLY A 210 4.45 7.83 -11.19
CA GLY A 210 5.85 8.08 -11.47
C GLY A 210 6.41 6.98 -12.36
N PRO A 211 7.67 7.09 -12.79
CA PRO A 211 8.29 6.04 -13.59
C PRO A 211 8.06 4.69 -12.92
N ALA A 212 7.82 3.66 -13.74
CA ALA A 212 7.82 2.26 -13.32
C ALA A 212 8.98 2.04 -12.32
N PRO A 213 8.81 1.17 -11.30
CA PRO A 213 9.87 0.96 -10.31
C PRO A 213 11.21 0.82 -11.04
N ALA A 214 12.21 1.55 -10.53
CA ALA A 214 13.47 1.79 -11.24
C ALA A 214 14.23 0.49 -11.55
N ASP A 215 13.85 -0.62 -10.92
CA ASP A 215 14.34 -1.94 -11.23
C ASP A 215 13.18 -2.98 -11.16
N PRO A 216 12.89 -3.68 -12.28
CA PRO A 216 11.93 -4.78 -12.35
C PRO A 216 12.22 -5.96 -11.40
N ARG A 217 13.43 -6.04 -10.83
CA ARG A 217 13.80 -7.03 -9.80
C ARG A 217 13.08 -6.80 -8.46
N HIS A 218 12.57 -5.58 -8.22
CA HIS A 218 11.85 -5.23 -6.99
C HIS A 218 10.35 -5.55 -7.06
N GLU A 219 9.87 -6.09 -8.17
CA GLU A 219 8.46 -6.42 -8.35
C GLU A 219 8.15 -7.79 -7.75
N TRP A 220 7.37 -7.75 -6.67
CA TRP A 220 7.06 -8.91 -5.84
C TRP A 220 6.11 -9.90 -6.53
N ILE A 221 6.06 -11.10 -5.94
CA ILE A 221 5.25 -12.22 -6.40
C ILE A 221 4.04 -12.40 -5.46
N TYR A 222 2.83 -12.18 -5.97
CA TYR A 222 1.58 -12.45 -5.25
C TYR A 222 1.25 -13.94 -5.20
N THR A 223 1.21 -14.47 -3.98
CA THR A 223 0.89 -15.87 -3.66
C THR A 223 -0.49 -16.05 -3.02
N GLY A 224 -1.22 -14.96 -2.75
CA GLY A 224 -2.53 -15.00 -2.07
C GLY A 224 -3.67 -15.60 -2.91
N SER A 225 -3.45 -15.92 -4.18
CA SER A 225 -4.42 -16.64 -5.04
C SER A 225 -4.42 -18.16 -4.83
N GLY A 226 -3.66 -18.68 -3.87
CA GLY A 226 -3.41 -20.12 -3.73
C GLY A 226 -2.33 -20.65 -4.69
N TRP A 227 -1.60 -19.76 -5.35
CA TRP A 227 -0.47 -20.14 -6.19
C TRP A 227 0.77 -20.42 -5.33
N PRO A 228 1.37 -21.61 -5.42
CA PRO A 228 2.54 -21.98 -4.61
C PRO A 228 3.86 -21.33 -5.08
N GLY A 229 3.83 -20.51 -6.15
CA GLY A 229 4.99 -19.71 -6.58
C GLY A 229 6.03 -20.43 -7.43
N VAL A 230 5.67 -21.53 -8.11
CA VAL A 230 6.67 -22.47 -8.66
C VAL A 230 7.06 -22.18 -10.11
N GLU A 231 6.13 -21.78 -10.99
CA GLU A 231 6.43 -21.71 -12.43
C GLU A 231 5.60 -20.64 -13.15
N ILE A 232 6.26 -19.81 -13.97
CA ILE A 232 5.62 -18.83 -14.86
C ILE A 232 5.91 -19.25 -16.31
N GLU A 233 4.88 -19.60 -17.05
CA GLU A 233 4.98 -20.04 -18.44
C GLU A 233 4.59 -18.91 -19.41
N PRO A 234 5.26 -18.77 -20.56
CA PRO A 234 4.86 -17.82 -21.58
C PRO A 234 3.47 -18.17 -22.14
N ALA A 235 2.64 -17.15 -22.41
CA ALA A 235 1.37 -17.30 -23.11
C ALA A 235 1.59 -17.66 -24.59
N ALA A 236 1.98 -18.90 -24.87
CA ALA A 236 2.17 -19.43 -26.21
C ALA A 236 1.24 -20.64 -26.41
N THR A 237 -0.07 -20.39 -26.45
CA THR A 237 -1.03 -21.42 -26.87
C THR A 237 -1.42 -21.17 -28.34
N PRO A 238 -1.18 -22.12 -29.26
CA PRO A 238 -1.62 -21.99 -30.64
C PRO A 238 -3.16 -21.93 -30.70
N GLY A 239 -3.70 -20.85 -31.24
CA GLY A 239 -5.16 -20.71 -31.42
C GLY A 239 -5.51 -19.56 -32.37
N PRO A 240 -6.54 -19.72 -33.22
CA PRO A 240 -7.07 -18.63 -34.02
C PRO A 240 -7.91 -17.65 -33.16
N GLY A 241 -7.87 -16.36 -33.49
CA GLY A 241 -8.73 -15.34 -32.87
C GLY A 241 -8.17 -14.70 -31.60
N ARG A 242 -8.97 -13.80 -31.01
CA ARG A 242 -8.70 -13.19 -29.69
C ARG A 242 -9.32 -14.08 -28.62
N ARG A 243 -8.63 -14.26 -27.50
CA ARG A 243 -9.10 -15.09 -26.38
C ARG A 243 -9.29 -14.25 -25.14
N GLU A 244 -10.35 -14.52 -24.41
CA GLU A 244 -10.56 -13.97 -23.06
C GLU A 244 -9.84 -14.85 -22.03
N VAL A 245 -9.07 -14.22 -21.14
CA VAL A 245 -8.36 -14.85 -20.03
C VAL A 245 -8.69 -14.09 -18.76
N ALA A 246 -8.97 -14.79 -17.67
CA ALA A 246 -9.24 -14.20 -16.36
C ALA A 246 -8.30 -14.82 -15.32
N GLY A 247 -7.87 -14.02 -14.36
CA GLY A 247 -7.04 -14.50 -13.27
C GLY A 247 -6.58 -13.38 -12.34
N HIS A 248 -5.86 -13.79 -11.30
CA HIS A 248 -5.16 -12.88 -10.41
C HIS A 248 -3.78 -12.57 -10.95
N VAL A 249 -3.40 -11.30 -10.91
CA VAL A 249 -2.05 -10.89 -11.27
C VAL A 249 -1.11 -11.39 -10.18
N VAL A 250 -0.16 -12.23 -10.54
CA VAL A 250 0.81 -12.79 -9.58
C VAL A 250 2.18 -12.13 -9.66
N LYS A 251 2.54 -11.55 -10.79
CA LYS A 251 3.83 -10.86 -10.96
C LYS A 251 3.75 -9.86 -12.10
N ARG A 252 4.64 -8.88 -12.12
CA ARG A 252 4.93 -8.04 -13.28
C ARG A 252 6.45 -7.82 -13.41
N TRP A 253 6.93 -7.54 -14.61
CA TRP A 253 8.34 -7.21 -14.89
C TRP A 253 8.50 -6.46 -16.21
N VAL A 254 9.69 -5.90 -16.43
CA VAL A 254 10.10 -5.25 -17.68
C VAL A 254 11.32 -5.95 -18.25
N GLU A 255 11.26 -6.31 -19.52
CA GLU A 255 12.36 -6.88 -20.30
C GLU A 255 13.09 -5.75 -21.05
N GLY A 256 14.42 -5.66 -20.88
CA GLY A 256 15.24 -4.60 -21.47
C GLY A 256 16.19 -3.85 -20.52
N THR A 257 16.37 -4.32 -19.28
CA THR A 257 17.41 -3.84 -18.35
C THR A 257 18.29 -5.05 -18.01
N PRO A 258 19.64 -4.96 -18.03
CA PRO A 258 20.51 -6.14 -18.01
C PRO A 258 20.39 -6.87 -16.67
N ALA A 259 19.54 -7.88 -16.64
CA ALA A 259 19.48 -8.94 -15.65
C ALA A 259 19.66 -10.24 -16.43
N GLU A 260 20.67 -10.99 -16.04
CA GLU A 260 21.12 -12.33 -16.45
C GLU A 260 20.37 -13.09 -17.57
N PRO A 261 21.13 -13.79 -18.44
CA PRO A 261 20.62 -14.33 -19.70
C PRO A 261 19.62 -15.46 -19.45
N TYR A 262 18.34 -15.19 -19.68
CA TYR A 262 17.44 -16.24 -20.17
C TYR A 262 17.90 -16.58 -21.59
N GLN A 263 18.49 -17.76 -21.76
CA GLN A 263 19.04 -18.22 -23.04
C GLN A 263 17.98 -18.14 -24.15
N GLY A 264 18.18 -17.23 -25.11
CA GLY A 264 17.49 -17.33 -26.40
C GLY A 264 17.19 -16.05 -27.16
N VAL A 265 17.35 -14.85 -26.60
CA VAL A 265 16.94 -13.61 -27.30
C VAL A 265 18.15 -12.74 -27.61
N LYS A 266 18.40 -12.52 -28.91
CA LYS A 266 19.44 -11.60 -29.41
C LYS A 266 19.09 -10.17 -29.00
N GLU A 267 20.08 -9.45 -28.47
CA GLU A 267 20.02 -8.01 -28.23
C GLU A 267 19.80 -7.25 -29.55
N ASP A 268 18.58 -6.75 -29.76
CA ASP A 268 18.33 -5.68 -30.73
C ASP A 268 18.34 -4.33 -29.99
N ALA A 269 19.43 -3.59 -30.14
CA ALA A 269 19.62 -2.24 -29.62
C ALA A 269 18.64 -1.27 -30.32
N GLY A 270 17.48 -1.05 -29.71
CA GLY A 270 16.45 -0.13 -30.22
C GLY A 270 15.01 -0.51 -29.85
N ALA A 271 14.79 -1.69 -29.27
CA ALA A 271 13.45 -2.10 -28.83
C ALA A 271 13.02 -1.29 -27.60
N SER A 272 11.78 -0.79 -27.62
CA SER A 272 11.14 -0.28 -26.40
C SER A 272 11.10 -1.39 -25.34
N PRO A 273 11.29 -1.08 -24.05
CA PRO A 273 11.25 -2.09 -23.00
C PRO A 273 9.93 -2.87 -23.07
N GLY A 274 10.01 -4.20 -23.04
CA GLY A 274 8.84 -5.09 -23.06
C GLY A 274 8.24 -5.15 -21.66
N TYR A 275 6.94 -4.87 -21.50
CA TYR A 275 6.28 -4.97 -20.20
C TYR A 275 5.47 -6.25 -20.11
N TYR A 276 5.49 -6.90 -18.95
CA TYR A 276 4.85 -8.20 -18.75
C TYR A 276 4.11 -8.27 -17.43
N ILE A 277 3.05 -9.07 -17.42
CA ILE A 277 2.33 -9.51 -16.22
C ILE A 277 2.17 -11.03 -16.25
N ALA A 278 2.21 -11.68 -15.09
CA ALA A 278 1.83 -13.08 -14.93
C ALA A 278 0.44 -13.17 -14.30
N LEU A 279 -0.44 -13.99 -14.87
CA LEU A 279 -1.77 -14.28 -14.32
C LEU A 279 -1.86 -15.71 -13.82
N HIS A 280 -2.47 -15.90 -12.66
CA HIS A 280 -2.84 -17.20 -12.13
C HIS A 280 -4.37 -17.33 -12.11
N ASP A 281 -4.88 -18.44 -12.65
CA ASP A 281 -6.31 -18.70 -12.79
C ASP A 281 -6.96 -19.29 -11.52
N GLY A 282 -6.20 -19.43 -10.43
CA GLY A 282 -6.64 -20.00 -9.16
C GLY A 282 -6.70 -21.54 -9.14
N ARG A 283 -6.33 -22.23 -10.22
CA ARG A 283 -6.44 -23.69 -10.35
C ARG A 283 -5.19 -24.36 -10.90
N SER A 284 -4.52 -23.69 -11.82
CA SER A 284 -3.35 -24.20 -12.53
C SER A 284 -2.12 -24.24 -11.61
N PRO A 285 -1.19 -25.19 -11.82
CA PRO A 285 0.05 -25.25 -11.06
C PRO A 285 1.00 -24.08 -11.39
N ALA A 286 0.90 -23.56 -12.62
CA ALA A 286 1.71 -22.47 -13.13
C ALA A 286 0.88 -21.20 -13.36
N ALA A 287 1.56 -20.05 -13.37
CA ALA A 287 1.00 -18.78 -13.83
C ALA A 287 1.40 -18.53 -15.29
N THR A 288 0.59 -17.79 -16.04
CA THR A 288 0.84 -17.51 -17.46
C THR A 288 1.28 -16.06 -17.67
N ALA A 289 2.41 -15.86 -18.34
CA ALA A 289 2.97 -14.56 -18.69
C ALA A 289 2.34 -13.97 -19.95
N PHE A 290 1.92 -12.71 -19.88
CA PHE A 290 1.37 -11.94 -20.98
C PHE A 290 2.14 -10.64 -21.16
N SER A 291 2.39 -10.27 -22.42
CA SER A 291 2.97 -8.97 -22.78
C SER A 291 1.88 -7.90 -22.73
N VAL A 292 2.19 -6.74 -22.14
CA VAL A 292 1.25 -5.65 -21.91
C VAL A 292 1.81 -4.31 -22.39
N GLU A 293 0.92 -3.36 -22.63
CA GLU A 293 1.33 -1.97 -22.87
C GLU A 293 1.73 -1.27 -21.55
N PRO A 294 2.57 -0.22 -21.61
CA PRO A 294 3.07 0.46 -20.41
C PRO A 294 1.96 1.04 -19.52
N GLY A 295 0.84 1.48 -20.11
CA GLY A 295 -0.32 1.98 -19.35
C GLY A 295 -0.94 0.88 -18.49
N LEU A 296 -1.21 -0.27 -19.11
CA LEU A 296 -1.78 -1.42 -18.41
C LEU A 296 -0.87 -1.94 -17.29
N TYR A 297 0.43 -2.02 -17.56
CA TYR A 297 1.42 -2.41 -16.56
C TYR A 297 1.41 -1.51 -15.32
N ARG A 298 1.13 -0.20 -15.48
CA ARG A 298 1.03 0.76 -14.38
C ARG A 298 -0.28 0.66 -13.62
N ASP A 299 -1.37 0.36 -14.32
CA ASP A 299 -2.71 0.35 -13.75
C ASP A 299 -3.02 -0.92 -12.96
N VAL A 300 -2.37 -2.02 -13.33
CA VAL A 300 -2.57 -3.35 -12.76
C VAL A 300 -1.44 -3.70 -11.79
N LEU A 301 -1.83 -4.15 -10.59
CA LEU A 301 -0.93 -4.51 -9.51
C LEU A 301 -1.04 -6.01 -9.21
N PRO A 302 0.03 -6.66 -8.71
CA PRO A 302 -0.09 -8.02 -8.21
C PRO A 302 -1.17 -8.11 -7.11
N GLY A 303 -2.02 -9.14 -7.19
CA GLY A 303 -3.22 -9.30 -6.37
C GLY A 303 -4.52 -8.85 -7.04
N ASP A 304 -4.46 -7.98 -8.05
CA ASP A 304 -5.65 -7.56 -8.80
C ASP A 304 -6.27 -8.73 -9.56
N SER A 305 -7.60 -8.77 -9.60
CA SER A 305 -8.34 -9.68 -10.48
C SER A 305 -8.59 -8.98 -11.80
N VAL A 306 -8.09 -9.55 -12.89
CA VAL A 306 -8.22 -8.96 -14.22
C VAL A 306 -8.84 -9.97 -15.19
N ARG A 307 -9.56 -9.41 -16.17
CA ARG A 307 -10.06 -10.13 -17.32
C ARG A 307 -9.56 -9.46 -18.56
N LEU A 308 -8.76 -10.18 -19.35
CA LEU A 308 -7.97 -9.65 -20.45
C LEU A 308 -8.41 -10.29 -21.76
N LEU A 309 -8.39 -9.50 -22.83
CA LEU A 309 -8.50 -9.98 -24.19
C LEU A 309 -7.10 -10.08 -24.77
N VAL A 310 -6.63 -11.29 -25.07
CA VAL A 310 -5.25 -11.57 -25.51
C VAL A 310 -5.20 -12.08 -26.94
N ARG A 311 -4.06 -11.87 -27.61
CA ARG A 311 -3.69 -12.55 -28.87
C ARG A 311 -2.91 -13.83 -28.51
N PRO A 312 -3.48 -15.03 -28.70
CA PRO A 312 -2.86 -16.29 -28.27
C PRO A 312 -1.48 -16.54 -28.88
N ARG A 313 -1.27 -16.11 -30.13
CA ARG A 313 -0.01 -16.31 -30.86
C ARG A 313 1.17 -15.52 -30.32
N SER A 314 0.91 -14.37 -29.69
CA SER A 314 1.96 -13.45 -29.23
C SER A 314 1.92 -13.23 -27.72
N GLY A 315 0.98 -13.86 -27.01
CA GLY A 315 0.74 -13.59 -25.59
C GLY A 315 0.39 -12.13 -25.28
N ALA A 316 0.08 -11.31 -26.29
CA ALA A 316 -0.07 -9.87 -26.12
C ALA A 316 -1.49 -9.53 -25.67
N VAL A 317 -1.60 -8.75 -24.60
CA VAL A 317 -2.86 -8.21 -24.13
C VAL A 317 -3.29 -7.08 -25.06
N VAL A 318 -4.46 -7.24 -25.66
CA VAL A 318 -5.07 -6.26 -26.56
C VAL A 318 -5.93 -5.27 -25.78
N ARG A 319 -6.61 -5.75 -24.73
CA ARG A 319 -7.57 -4.94 -23.98
C ARG A 319 -7.86 -5.55 -22.61
N VAL A 320 -8.10 -4.69 -21.61
CA VAL A 320 -8.72 -5.07 -20.34
C VAL A 320 -10.23 -5.05 -20.48
N LEU A 321 -10.88 -6.17 -20.19
CA LEU A 321 -12.33 -6.34 -20.19
C LEU A 321 -12.94 -6.10 -18.81
N ALA A 322 -12.22 -6.46 -17.75
CA ALA A 322 -12.59 -6.17 -16.37
C ALA A 322 -11.34 -6.02 -15.51
N HIS A 323 -11.41 -5.15 -14.51
CA HIS A 323 -10.36 -4.93 -13.52
C HIS A 323 -11.04 -4.71 -12.18
N GLU A 324 -10.84 -5.64 -11.27
CA GLU A 324 -11.26 -5.53 -9.89
C GLU A 324 -10.01 -5.44 -9.04
N ARG A 325 -9.81 -4.25 -8.47
CA ARG A 325 -8.75 -4.03 -7.50
C ARG A 325 -9.13 -4.76 -6.24
N HIS A 326 -8.23 -5.59 -5.72
CA HIS A 326 -8.46 -6.30 -4.49
C HIS A 326 -7.83 -5.48 -3.34
N TRP A 327 -8.71 -4.92 -2.51
CA TRP A 327 -8.36 -4.02 -1.39
C TRP A 327 -7.94 -4.83 -0.17
#